data_AF-A0A6P5YNM2-F1
#
_entry.id   AF-A0A6P5YNM2-F1
#
_cell.length_a   1.000
_cell.length_b   1.000
_cell.length_c   1.000
_cell.angle_alpha   90.00
_cell.angle_beta   90.00
_cell.angle_gamma   90.00
#
_symmetry.space_group_name_H-M   'P 1'
#
loop_
_entity.id
_entity.type
_entity.pdbx_description
1 polymer ?
#
loop_
_entity_poly.entity_id
_entity_poly.type
_entity_poly.pdbx_seq_one_letter_code
_entity_poly.pdbx_strand_id
1 'polypeptide(L)'
;MFVQGHEYTLMLNEAYEVLIKDNLRRDYDASIGPMNVQFGRNVSGYSSWKGPLRPQALFVDANACIGCRECVHHASNTFVMDEAHGCARVRVQYGDDDQKINVSVDSCPVNCIHWVDREELAVLEFLIQPQPKEGYGVFGGGWERPANVFVAAKAFNKQLKQQAEAQGRQRNGRVTVEEETPDQAEAKPTLP
;
A
#
# COMPACT_ATOMS: atom_id res chain seq x y z
N MET A 1 1.88 -30.41 20.81
CA MET A 1 2.88 -29.36 20.48
C MET A 1 2.90 -29.23 18.96
N PHE A 2 2.09 -28.32 18.40
CA PHE A 2 2.18 -27.97 16.99
C PHE A 2 3.42 -27.08 16.83
N VAL A 3 4.42 -27.58 16.13
CA VAL A 3 5.72 -26.93 16.01
C VAL A 3 5.59 -25.78 15.02
N GLN A 4 5.81 -24.56 15.49
CA GLN A 4 5.63 -23.29 14.77
C GLN A 4 6.31 -23.26 13.38
N GLY A 5 7.33 -24.09 13.13
CA GLY A 5 7.98 -24.22 11.83
C GLY A 5 7.14 -24.90 10.73
N HIS A 6 6.18 -25.76 11.09
CA HIS A 6 5.33 -26.44 10.12
C HIS A 6 4.38 -25.45 9.41
N GLU A 7 3.82 -24.50 10.15
CA GLU A 7 2.92 -23.46 9.63
C GLU A 7 3.61 -22.57 8.58
N TYR A 8 4.83 -22.11 8.86
CA TYR A 8 5.61 -21.35 7.90
C TYR A 8 5.94 -22.14 6.63
N THR A 9 6.21 -23.44 6.78
CA THR A 9 6.54 -24.31 5.63
C THR A 9 5.32 -24.53 4.74
N LEU A 10 4.14 -24.71 5.34
CA LEU A 10 2.87 -24.78 4.62
C LEU A 10 2.58 -23.49 3.86
N MET A 11 2.69 -22.33 4.52
CA MET A 11 2.50 -21.03 3.87
C MET A 11 3.47 -20.83 2.68
N LEU A 12 4.73 -21.20 2.86
CA LEU A 12 5.74 -21.10 1.80
C LEU A 12 5.43 -22.02 0.62
N ASN A 13 4.93 -23.23 0.89
CA ASN A 13 4.52 -24.16 -0.15
C ASN A 13 3.30 -23.66 -0.93
N GLU A 14 2.30 -23.11 -0.24
CA GLU A 14 1.13 -22.48 -0.88
C GLU A 14 1.54 -21.31 -1.77
N ALA A 15 2.43 -20.43 -1.27
CA ALA A 15 2.97 -19.34 -2.06
C ALA A 15 3.76 -19.85 -3.28
N TYR A 16 4.54 -20.93 -3.12
CA TYR A 16 5.29 -21.53 -4.22
C TYR A 16 4.37 -22.04 -5.33
N GLU A 17 3.28 -22.73 -4.99
CA GLU A 17 2.33 -23.26 -5.98
C GLU A 17 1.66 -22.18 -6.83
N VAL A 18 1.38 -21.01 -6.24
CA VAL A 18 0.81 -19.85 -6.95
C VAL A 18 1.88 -19.17 -7.80
N LEU A 19 3.08 -18.95 -7.27
CA LEU A 19 4.12 -18.15 -7.92
C LEU A 19 4.91 -18.93 -9.00
N ILE A 20 4.92 -20.26 -8.96
CA ILE A 20 5.64 -21.09 -9.93
C ILE A 20 4.93 -21.18 -11.30
N LYS A 21 3.59 -21.07 -11.32
CA LYS A 21 2.80 -21.15 -12.55
C LYS A 21 2.61 -19.76 -13.13
N ASP A 22 3.06 -19.52 -14.36
CA ASP A 22 2.98 -18.19 -15.01
C ASP A 22 1.55 -17.62 -15.06
N ASN A 23 0.55 -18.46 -15.27
CA ASN A 23 -0.86 -18.04 -15.31
C ASN A 23 -1.36 -17.55 -13.94
N LEU A 24 -1.11 -18.34 -12.89
CA LEU A 24 -1.51 -18.01 -11.53
C LEU A 24 -0.70 -16.85 -10.98
N ARG A 25 0.60 -16.79 -11.28
CA ARG A 25 1.44 -15.64 -10.96
C ARG A 25 0.91 -14.37 -11.60
N ARG A 26 0.50 -14.43 -12.86
CA ARG A 26 -0.08 -13.27 -13.56
C ARG A 26 -1.43 -12.85 -12.98
N ASP A 27 -2.28 -13.80 -12.58
CA ASP A 27 -3.56 -13.49 -11.91
C ASP A 27 -3.34 -12.94 -10.49
N TYR A 28 -2.33 -13.46 -9.77
CA TYR A 28 -1.88 -12.96 -8.47
C TYR A 28 -1.31 -11.54 -8.62
N ASP A 29 -0.38 -11.35 -9.56
CA ASP A 29 0.19 -10.06 -9.92
C ASP A 29 -0.88 -9.09 -10.42
N ALA A 30 -1.99 -9.54 -11.02
CA ALA A 30 -3.12 -8.67 -11.38
C ALA A 30 -3.99 -8.33 -10.18
N SER A 31 -4.16 -9.25 -9.24
CA SER A 31 -4.90 -9.05 -7.99
C SER A 31 -4.19 -8.11 -7.01
N ILE A 32 -2.85 -8.13 -7.01
CA ILE A 32 -1.98 -7.29 -6.17
C ILE A 32 -1.42 -6.08 -6.96
N GLY A 33 -1.43 -6.17 -8.28
CA GLY A 33 -0.77 -5.27 -9.24
C GLY A 33 -1.05 -3.79 -9.12
N PRO A 34 -2.27 -3.30 -8.82
CA PRO A 34 -2.45 -1.85 -8.72
C PRO A 34 -1.66 -1.25 -7.55
N MET A 35 -1.35 -2.02 -6.49
CA MET A 35 -0.54 -1.55 -5.36
C MET A 35 0.97 -1.77 -5.54
N ASN A 36 1.42 -2.68 -6.40
CA ASN A 36 2.84 -3.03 -6.54
C ASN A 36 3.48 -2.48 -7.83
N VAL A 37 2.70 -2.35 -8.92
CA VAL A 37 3.17 -1.85 -10.22
C VAL A 37 3.15 -0.33 -10.28
N GLN A 38 2.17 0.32 -9.63
CA GLN A 38 2.06 1.79 -9.60
C GLN A 38 3.10 2.45 -8.67
N PHE A 39 3.77 1.64 -7.87
CA PHE A 39 4.46 2.03 -6.65
C PHE A 39 5.92 1.56 -6.58
N GLY A 40 6.44 0.95 -7.65
CA GLY A 40 7.85 0.64 -7.89
C GLY A 40 8.52 -0.36 -6.93
N ARG A 41 9.27 -1.33 -7.48
CA ARG A 41 10.13 -2.27 -6.71
C ARG A 41 11.26 -1.59 -5.90
N ASN A 42 11.39 -0.27 -5.97
CA ASN A 42 12.38 0.55 -5.26
C ASN A 42 11.79 1.92 -4.88
N VAL A 43 10.66 1.96 -4.17
CA VAL A 43 10.24 3.19 -3.47
C VAL A 43 10.74 3.11 -2.04
N SER A 44 11.86 3.79 -1.78
CA SER A 44 12.44 4.08 -0.45
C SER A 44 11.55 5.00 0.41
N GLY A 45 10.23 4.87 0.31
CA GLY A 45 9.25 5.79 0.86
C GLY A 45 8.29 5.17 1.88
N TYR A 46 8.22 3.85 2.00
CA TYR A 46 7.30 3.20 2.93
C TYR A 46 7.91 2.99 4.32
N SER A 47 7.07 3.13 5.33
CA SER A 47 7.44 2.74 6.69
C SER A 47 7.52 1.22 6.83
N SER A 48 8.57 0.73 7.49
CA SER A 48 8.70 -0.69 7.83
C SER A 48 7.84 -1.02 9.06
N TRP A 49 7.43 -2.27 9.24
CA TRP A 49 6.62 -2.67 10.39
C TRP A 49 7.43 -3.48 11.40
N LYS A 50 7.31 -3.14 12.68
CA LYS A 50 7.85 -3.94 13.78
C LYS A 50 6.71 -4.47 14.65
N GLY A 51 6.76 -5.78 14.94
CA GLY A 51 5.81 -6.42 15.86
C GLY A 51 4.62 -7.12 15.18
N PRO A 52 3.60 -7.53 15.96
CA PRO A 52 2.43 -8.22 15.44
C PRO A 52 1.63 -7.31 14.51
N LEU A 53 0.91 -7.91 13.56
CA LEU A 53 0.07 -7.18 12.62
C LEU A 53 -1.04 -6.44 13.39
N ARG A 54 -1.01 -5.11 13.35
CA ARG A 54 -2.03 -4.23 13.95
C ARG A 54 -2.90 -3.63 12.84
N PRO A 55 -4.21 -3.38 13.11
CA PRO A 55 -5.10 -2.79 12.12
C PRO A 55 -4.79 -1.31 11.86
N GLN A 56 -4.27 -0.61 12.88
CA GLN A 56 -3.96 0.81 12.82
C GLN A 56 -2.45 1.03 12.58
N ALA A 57 -2.14 2.08 11.84
CA ALA A 57 -0.81 2.58 11.56
C ALA A 57 -0.73 4.08 11.83
N LEU A 58 0.50 4.57 12.00
CA LEU A 58 0.80 5.98 12.15
C LEU A 58 1.11 6.60 10.80
N PHE A 59 0.49 7.73 10.53
CA PHE A 59 0.76 8.57 9.37
C PHE A 59 1.12 9.99 9.82
N VAL A 60 2.12 10.60 9.19
CA VAL A 60 2.48 12.00 9.44
C VAL A 60 2.16 12.82 8.21
N ASP A 61 1.33 13.83 8.36
CA ASP A 61 1.04 14.78 7.30
C ASP A 61 2.19 15.79 7.17
N ALA A 62 3.02 15.60 6.14
CA ALA A 62 4.14 16.48 5.85
C ALA A 62 3.69 17.90 5.43
N ASN A 63 2.44 18.11 5.01
CA ASN A 63 1.94 19.44 4.66
C ASN A 63 1.65 20.28 5.91
N ALA A 64 1.14 19.64 6.96
CA ALA A 64 0.85 20.28 8.24
C ALA A 64 2.08 20.34 9.16
N CYS A 65 3.04 19.44 8.96
CA CYS A 65 4.23 19.36 9.80
C CYS A 65 5.16 20.58 9.61
N ILE A 66 5.33 21.35 10.68
CA ILE A 66 6.25 22.50 10.73
C ILE A 66 7.70 22.13 11.12
N GLY A 67 7.99 20.84 11.32
CA GLY A 67 9.34 20.38 11.65
C GLY A 67 9.80 20.66 13.09
N CYS A 68 8.89 20.64 14.07
CA CYS A 68 9.20 20.87 15.50
C CYS A 68 10.10 19.81 16.16
N ARG A 69 10.30 18.65 15.51
CA ARG A 69 11.18 17.53 15.96
C ARG A 69 10.80 16.83 17.27
N GLU A 70 9.76 17.26 17.97
CA GLU A 70 9.34 16.66 19.25
C GLU A 70 9.02 15.16 19.15
N CYS A 71 8.39 14.75 18.04
CA CYS A 71 8.09 13.34 17.77
C CYS A 71 9.34 12.45 17.71
N VAL A 72 10.46 12.97 17.17
CA VAL A 72 11.74 12.26 17.09
C VAL A 72 12.45 12.25 18.43
N HIS A 73 12.26 13.27 19.27
CA HIS A 73 12.83 13.30 20.62
C HIS A 73 12.23 12.23 21.53
N HIS A 74 10.92 12.00 21.48
CA HIS A 74 10.25 10.98 22.29
C HIS A 74 10.33 9.57 21.69
N ALA A 75 10.21 9.42 20.37
CA ALA A 75 10.15 8.13 19.67
C ALA A 75 11.06 8.12 18.43
N SER A 76 12.38 8.11 18.68
CA SER A 76 13.43 8.18 17.66
C SER A 76 13.59 6.93 16.79
N ASN A 77 13.07 5.77 17.23
CA ASN A 77 13.09 4.58 16.38
C ASN A 77 11.93 4.60 15.38
N THR A 78 10.81 5.19 15.77
CA THR A 78 9.56 5.28 15.00
C THR A 78 9.59 6.43 13.99
N PHE A 79 9.93 7.64 14.44
CA PHE A 79 9.92 8.86 13.62
C PHE A 79 11.34 9.28 13.21
N VAL A 80 11.46 9.83 12.00
CA VAL A 80 12.68 10.39 11.46
C VAL A 80 12.37 11.74 10.83
N MET A 81 13.24 12.73 11.03
CA MET A 81 13.14 14.01 10.32
C MET A 81 13.74 13.86 8.92
N ASP A 82 13.00 14.33 7.91
CA ASP A 82 13.52 14.53 6.57
C ASP A 82 14.10 15.94 6.47
N GLU A 83 15.43 16.04 6.40
CA GLU A 83 16.13 17.33 6.33
C GLU A 83 15.91 18.05 5.00
N ALA A 84 15.60 17.32 3.91
CA ALA A 84 15.38 17.94 2.60
C ALA A 84 14.07 18.74 2.57
N HIS A 85 13.06 18.28 3.31
CA HIS A 85 11.72 18.89 3.32
C HIS A 85 11.39 19.59 4.63
N GLY A 86 12.20 19.41 5.68
CA GLY A 86 11.94 19.93 7.02
C GLY A 86 10.76 19.25 7.73
N CYS A 87 10.26 18.13 7.21
CA CYS A 87 9.06 17.44 7.72
C CYS A 87 9.45 16.16 8.46
N ALA A 88 8.65 15.78 9.46
CA ALA A 88 8.77 14.46 10.08
C ALA A 88 8.13 13.39 9.19
N ARG A 89 8.70 12.18 9.21
CA ARG A 89 8.16 10.97 8.57
C ARG A 89 8.23 9.77 9.49
N VAL A 90 7.36 8.79 9.28
CA VAL A 90 7.45 7.50 9.99
C VAL A 90 8.42 6.60 9.24
N ARG A 91 9.45 6.08 9.91
CA ARG A 91 10.37 5.11 9.33
C ARG A 91 9.97 3.69 9.69
N VAL A 92 9.62 3.47 10.96
CA VAL A 92 9.28 2.14 11.50
C VAL A 92 7.97 2.26 12.28
N GLN A 93 6.91 1.62 11.82
CA GLN A 93 5.66 1.49 12.56
C GLN A 93 5.91 0.69 13.83
N TYR A 94 5.52 1.25 14.98
CA TYR A 94 5.70 0.65 16.31
C TYR A 94 7.16 0.28 16.65
N GLY A 95 8.09 1.18 16.30
CA GLY A 95 9.51 1.01 16.61
C GLY A 95 9.82 1.08 18.12
N ASP A 96 9.11 1.98 18.80
CA ASP A 96 9.21 2.31 20.22
C ASP A 96 8.01 1.79 21.02
N ASP A 97 8.06 1.98 22.35
CA ASP A 97 6.96 1.64 23.26
C ASP A 97 5.69 2.44 22.91
N ASP A 98 4.52 1.79 22.98
CA ASP A 98 3.22 2.40 22.69
C ASP A 98 2.99 3.70 23.50
N GLN A 99 3.52 3.76 24.74
CA GLN A 99 3.45 4.97 25.57
C GLN A 99 4.24 6.15 24.97
N LYS A 100 5.45 5.91 24.45
CA LYS A 100 6.27 6.96 23.84
C LYS A 100 5.63 7.46 22.55
N ILE A 101 5.06 6.54 21.77
CA ILE A 101 4.32 6.88 20.55
C ILE A 101 3.14 7.80 20.87
N ASN A 102 2.34 7.46 21.88
CA ASN A 102 1.21 8.31 22.29
C ASN A 102 1.69 9.69 22.78
N VAL A 103 2.76 9.74 23.56
CA VAL A 103 3.37 11.01 23.99
C VAL A 103 3.84 11.84 22.78
N SER A 104 4.44 11.21 21.76
CA SER A 104 4.82 11.90 20.51
C SER A 104 3.62 12.47 19.73
N VAL A 105 2.48 11.77 19.77
CA VAL A 105 1.24 12.23 19.12
C VAL A 105 0.68 13.44 19.87
N ASP A 106 0.59 13.35 21.20
CA ASP A 106 0.02 14.39 22.06
C ASP A 106 0.91 15.63 22.17
N SER A 107 2.23 15.48 22.02
CA SER A 107 3.18 16.60 22.08
C SER A 107 3.24 17.45 20.81
N CYS A 108 2.57 17.02 19.73
CA CYS A 108 2.63 17.73 18.45
C CYS A 108 1.81 19.04 18.50
N PRO A 109 2.43 20.23 18.34
CA PRO A 109 1.72 21.51 18.46
C PRO A 109 0.68 21.75 17.36
N VAL A 110 0.83 21.08 16.22
CA VAL A 110 -0.05 21.20 15.04
C VAL A 110 -0.88 19.94 14.79
N ASN A 111 -0.77 18.92 15.65
CA ASN A 111 -1.45 17.63 15.52
C ASN A 111 -1.30 16.99 14.12
N CYS A 112 -0.09 17.02 13.55
CA CYS A 112 0.16 16.49 12.20
C CYS A 112 0.31 14.96 12.14
N ILE A 113 0.12 14.26 13.26
CA ILE A 113 0.26 12.80 13.36
C ILE A 113 -1.15 12.20 13.49
N HIS A 114 -1.48 11.28 12.58
CA HIS A 114 -2.79 10.67 12.49
C HIS A 114 -2.71 9.15 12.57
N TRP A 115 -3.69 8.56 13.27
CA TRP A 115 -3.93 7.12 13.23
C TRP A 115 -4.79 6.79 12.01
N VAL A 116 -4.34 5.86 11.19
CA VAL A 116 -4.99 5.46 9.94
C VAL A 116 -5.05 3.94 9.84
N ASP A 117 -6.00 3.42 9.11
CA ASP A 117 -6.05 2.01 8.76
C ASP A 117 -4.84 1.61 7.90
N ARG A 118 -4.34 0.40 8.15
CA ARG A 118 -3.21 -0.21 7.44
C ARG A 118 -3.35 -0.16 5.92
N GLU A 119 -4.56 -0.42 5.42
CA GLU A 119 -4.84 -0.51 4.00
C GLU A 119 -4.71 0.85 3.30
N GLU A 120 -5.01 1.93 4.02
CA GLU A 120 -4.94 3.30 3.49
C GLU A 120 -3.53 3.90 3.61
N LEU A 121 -2.69 3.38 4.52
CA LEU A 121 -1.34 3.89 4.78
C LEU A 121 -0.49 3.98 3.51
N ALA A 122 -0.47 2.91 2.70
CA ALA A 122 0.35 2.88 1.48
C ALA A 122 -0.05 3.98 0.48
N VAL A 123 -1.35 4.26 0.37
CA VAL A 123 -1.87 5.33 -0.50
C VAL A 123 -1.52 6.70 0.05
N LEU A 124 -1.60 6.90 1.37
CA LEU A 124 -1.26 8.17 1.99
C LEU A 124 0.24 8.48 1.89
N GLU A 125 1.11 7.50 2.16
CA GLU A 125 2.56 7.63 2.01
C GLU A 125 2.96 7.93 0.56
N PHE A 126 2.19 7.44 -0.42
CA PHE A 126 2.38 7.80 -1.82
C PHE A 126 2.11 9.27 -2.11
N LEU A 127 0.94 9.74 -1.67
CA LEU A 127 0.37 11.00 -2.08
C LEU A 127 1.06 12.16 -1.37
N ILE A 128 1.67 11.90 -0.20
CA ILE A 128 2.48 12.88 0.52
C ILE A 128 3.89 13.05 -0.10
N GLN A 129 4.38 12.07 -0.86
CA GLN A 129 5.66 12.21 -1.55
C GLN A 129 5.56 13.32 -2.60
N PRO A 130 6.55 14.22 -2.66
CA PRO A 130 6.56 15.27 -3.68
C PRO A 130 6.67 14.61 -5.06
N GLN A 131 5.62 14.78 -5.87
CA GLN A 131 5.60 14.27 -7.23
C GLN A 131 6.20 15.34 -8.16
N PRO A 132 7.15 14.97 -9.05
CA PRO A 132 7.62 15.89 -10.07
C PRO A 132 6.45 16.19 -11.02
N LYS A 133 6.06 17.46 -11.14
CA LYS A 133 5.03 17.85 -12.10
C LYS A 133 5.69 18.07 -13.45
N GLU A 134 5.18 17.42 -14.48
CA GLU A 134 5.66 17.67 -15.85
C GLU A 134 5.26 19.09 -16.27
N GLY A 135 6.24 19.98 -16.38
CA GLY A 135 6.03 21.37 -16.78
C GLY A 135 6.49 21.59 -18.22
N TYR A 136 5.56 21.95 -19.10
CA TYR A 136 5.87 22.41 -20.45
C TYR A 136 6.16 23.92 -20.42
N GLY A 137 7.35 24.32 -20.00
CA GLY A 137 7.75 25.73 -19.93
C GLY A 137 9.24 25.95 -19.62
N VAL A 138 9.76 27.15 -19.90
CA VAL A 138 11.18 27.52 -19.72
C VAL A 138 11.64 27.40 -18.25
N PHE A 139 10.72 27.52 -17.29
CA PHE A 139 11.01 27.40 -15.85
C PHE A 139 10.98 25.96 -15.32
N GLY A 140 10.82 24.96 -16.19
CA GLY A 140 10.75 23.55 -15.78
C GLY A 140 9.50 23.24 -14.94
N GLY A 141 9.25 21.95 -14.77
CA GLY A 141 8.19 21.46 -13.88
C GLY A 141 8.42 21.82 -12.42
N GLY A 142 7.36 22.24 -11.73
CA GLY A 142 7.39 22.44 -10.27
C GLY A 142 7.22 21.13 -9.50
N TRP A 143 7.24 21.24 -8.17
CA TRP A 143 6.81 20.17 -7.28
C TRP A 143 5.41 20.50 -6.78
N GLU A 144 4.45 19.59 -6.94
CA GLU A 144 3.10 19.77 -6.41
C GLU A 144 2.79 18.69 -5.38
N ARG A 145 2.22 19.12 -4.24
CA ARG A 145 1.62 18.24 -3.24
C ARG A 145 0.12 18.56 -3.16
N PRO A 146 -0.75 17.55 -3.03
CA PRO A 146 -2.17 17.78 -2.81
C PRO A 146 -2.37 18.49 -1.47
N ALA A 147 -3.24 19.50 -1.41
CA ALA A 147 -3.46 20.29 -0.19
C ALA A 147 -3.94 19.44 1.00
N ASN A 148 -4.79 18.44 0.75
CA ASN A 148 -5.29 17.50 1.76
C ASN A 148 -5.08 16.06 1.29
N VAL A 149 -4.15 15.34 1.92
CA VAL A 149 -3.79 13.97 1.53
C VAL A 149 -4.96 13.00 1.72
N PHE A 150 -5.75 13.17 2.77
CA PHE A 150 -6.91 12.30 3.06
C PHE A 150 -8.01 12.39 2.00
N VAL A 151 -8.25 13.59 1.46
CA VAL A 151 -9.25 13.77 0.39
C VAL A 151 -8.75 13.12 -0.90
N ALA A 152 -7.46 13.30 -1.20
CA ALA A 152 -6.82 12.67 -2.35
C ALA A 152 -6.84 11.13 -2.25
N ALA A 153 -6.56 10.57 -1.07
CA ALA A 153 -6.60 9.13 -0.85
C ALA A 153 -8.01 8.55 -1.02
N LYS A 154 -9.04 9.22 -0.52
CA LYS A 154 -10.44 8.82 -0.73
C LYS A 154 -10.83 8.84 -2.21
N ALA A 155 -10.40 9.86 -2.95
CA ALA A 155 -10.63 9.94 -4.39
C ALA A 155 -9.91 8.80 -5.13
N PHE A 156 -8.67 8.49 -4.76
CA PHE A 156 -7.89 7.41 -5.35
C PHE A 156 -8.52 6.03 -5.10
N ASN A 157 -8.91 5.74 -3.85
CA ASN A 157 -9.59 4.50 -3.49
C ASN A 157 -10.93 4.34 -4.21
N LYS A 158 -11.68 5.43 -4.40
CA LYS A 158 -12.91 5.44 -5.19
C LYS A 158 -12.64 5.09 -6.66
N GLN A 159 -11.59 5.65 -7.25
CA GLN A 159 -11.19 5.35 -8.63
C GLN A 159 -10.78 3.88 -8.79
N LEU A 160 -10.01 3.32 -7.85
CA LEU A 160 -9.63 1.91 -7.88
C LEU A 160 -10.85 0.98 -7.83
N LYS A 161 -11.83 1.25 -6.95
CA LYS A 161 -13.08 0.48 -6.88
C LYS A 161 -13.86 0.54 -8.19
N GLN A 162 -13.98 1.72 -8.79
CA GLN A 162 -14.66 1.89 -10.09
C GLN A 162 -13.95 1.13 -11.22
N GLN A 163 -12.62 1.12 -11.24
CA GLN A 163 -11.84 0.36 -12.22
C GLN A 163 -12.02 -1.15 -12.02
N ALA A 164 -11.98 -1.63 -10.77
CA ALA A 164 -12.21 -3.04 -10.45
C ALA A 164 -13.63 -3.49 -10.84
N GLU A 165 -14.65 -2.65 -10.59
CA GLU A 165 -16.04 -2.91 -11.01
C GLU A 165 -16.17 -2.94 -12.54
N ALA A 166 -15.53 -2.02 -13.25
CA ALA A 166 -15.52 -2.00 -14.71
C ALA A 166 -14.84 -3.23 -15.30
N GLN A 167 -13.69 -3.64 -14.74
CA GLN A 167 -12.97 -4.85 -15.13
C GLN A 167 -13.75 -6.12 -14.78
N GLY A 168 -14.41 -6.17 -13.63
CA GLY A 168 -15.28 -7.27 -13.24
C GLY A 168 -16.45 -7.44 -14.20
N ARG A 169 -17.05 -6.32 -14.67
CA ARG A 169 -18.11 -6.33 -15.67
C ARG A 169 -17.62 -6.78 -17.06
N GLN A 170 -16.40 -6.38 -17.45
CA GLN A 170 -15.76 -6.89 -18.68
C GLN A 170 -15.40 -8.37 -18.59
N ARG A 171 -14.93 -8.86 -17.43
CA ARG A 171 -14.59 -10.27 -17.21
C ARG A 171 -15.85 -11.15 -17.21
N ASN A 172 -16.94 -10.71 -16.55
CA ASN A 172 -18.23 -11.41 -16.61
C ASN A 172 -18.81 -11.45 -18.03
N GLY A 173 -18.68 -10.36 -18.80
CA GLY A 173 -19.08 -10.34 -20.21
C GLY A 173 -18.24 -11.23 -21.14
N ARG A 174 -17.01 -11.59 -20.73
CA ARG A 174 -16.14 -12.53 -21.45
C ARG A 174 -16.42 -13.99 -21.07
N VAL A 175 -16.78 -14.26 -19.81
CA VAL A 175 -17.20 -15.58 -19.34
C VAL A 175 -18.54 -16.02 -19.97
N THR A 176 -19.45 -15.09 -20.26
CA THR A 176 -20.70 -15.40 -20.98
C THR A 176 -20.52 -15.71 -22.48
N VAL A 177 -19.31 -15.59 -23.03
CA VAL A 177 -19.00 -15.92 -24.43
C VAL A 177 -18.28 -17.26 -24.55
N GLU A 178 -17.82 -17.84 -23.45
CA GLU A 178 -17.25 -19.19 -23.38
C GLU A 178 -18.25 -20.20 -22.78
N GLU A 179 -19.53 -20.13 -23.20
CA GLU A 179 -20.37 -21.32 -23.14
C GLU A 179 -19.86 -22.28 -24.21
N GLU A 180 -19.34 -23.44 -23.79
CA GLU A 180 -18.74 -24.45 -24.65
C GLU A 180 -19.62 -24.71 -25.89
N THR A 181 -19.04 -24.59 -27.08
CA THR A 181 -19.71 -25.02 -28.31
C THR A 181 -20.06 -26.50 -28.17
N PRO A 182 -21.29 -26.95 -28.50
CA PRO A 182 -21.73 -28.34 -28.29
C PRO A 182 -20.81 -29.40 -28.92
N ASP A 183 -20.00 -29.02 -29.91
CA ASP A 183 -19.01 -29.88 -30.57
C ASP A 183 -17.84 -30.30 -29.65
N GLN A 184 -17.55 -29.57 -28.56
CA GLN A 184 -16.46 -29.92 -27.62
C GLN A 184 -16.88 -30.95 -26.57
N ALA A 185 -18.19 -31.16 -26.36
CA ALA A 185 -18.72 -32.15 -25.42
C ALA A 185 -18.68 -33.59 -25.98
N GLU A 186 -18.68 -33.76 -27.32
CA GLU A 186 -18.71 -35.06 -27.99
C GLU A 186 -17.32 -35.74 -28.05
N ALA A 187 -16.25 -35.02 -27.74
CA ALA A 187 -14.87 -35.54 -27.74
C ALA A 187 -14.40 -36.09 -26.38
N LYS A 188 -15.29 -36.32 -25.40
CA LYS A 188 -14.92 -37.08 -24.19
C LYS A 188 -14.99 -38.58 -24.47
N PRO A 189 -13.87 -39.31 -24.51
CA PRO A 189 -13.92 -40.76 -24.59
C PRO A 189 -14.52 -41.31 -23.31
N THR A 190 -15.67 -41.96 -23.43
CA THR A 190 -16.17 -42.94 -22.45
C THR A 190 -15.12 -44.04 -22.32
N LEU A 191 -14.34 -43.99 -21.24
CA LEU A 191 -13.53 -45.11 -20.80
C LEU A 191 -14.44 -46.23 -20.27
N PRO A 192 -14.21 -47.50 -20.65
CA PRO A 192 -14.95 -48.66 -20.14
C PRO A 192 -14.64 -48.95 -18.66
#